data_AF-A0A952B0D6-F1
#
_entry.id   AF-A0A952B0D6-F1
#
_cell.length_a   1.000
_cell.length_b   1.000
_cell.length_c   1.000
_cell.angle_alpha   90.00
_cell.angle_beta   90.00
_cell.angle_gamma   90.00
#
_symmetry.space_group_name_H-M   'P 1'
#
loop_
_entity.id
_entity.type
_entity.pdbx_description
1 polymer ?
#
loop_
_entity_poly.entity_id
_entity_poly.type
_entity_poly.pdbx_seq_one_letter_code
_entity_poly.pdbx_strand_id
1 'polypeptide(L)'
;MTGKPNFQSKIFRQRTTPEEYEIYKAALEWDLTDPIVIESADDFKSTRRWKDKLTPFHHQVTNLITFCRRLPVTLLADDVGLGKTVSAGLIISELIARSRLSKILIVCPKLLGPQWKAELTDKFDIPAQVVTGKDLITADPEDVGAVITTYNTARLYLDKIPEDRFQMLKHSFDGVIR
;
A
#
# COMPACT_ATOMS: atom_id res chain seq x y z
N MET A 1 -39.91 8.42 -10.90
CA MET A 1 -39.27 8.78 -9.62
C MET A 1 -38.45 7.57 -9.16
N THR A 2 -37.16 7.54 -9.48
CA THR A 2 -36.25 6.47 -9.07
C THR A 2 -35.18 7.08 -8.16
N GLY A 3 -35.32 6.86 -6.86
CA GLY A 3 -34.39 7.34 -5.84
C GLY A 3 -33.05 6.64 -5.99
N LYS A 4 -31.98 7.42 -6.17
CA LYS A 4 -30.60 6.90 -6.11
C LYS A 4 -30.33 6.40 -4.69
N PRO A 5 -29.77 5.19 -4.50
CA PRO A 5 -29.35 4.74 -3.18
C PRO A 5 -28.23 5.64 -2.67
N ASN A 6 -28.46 6.23 -1.49
CA ASN A 6 -27.55 7.11 -0.81
C ASN A 6 -26.44 6.27 -0.17
N PHE A 7 -25.32 6.07 -0.86
CA PHE A 7 -24.14 5.42 -0.29
C PHE A 7 -23.43 6.41 0.64
N GLN A 8 -23.77 6.36 1.93
CA GLN A 8 -22.95 6.97 2.96
C GLN A 8 -21.70 6.11 3.13
N SER A 9 -20.54 6.63 2.72
CA SER A 9 -19.24 6.05 3.04
C SER A 9 -18.99 6.23 4.54
N LYS A 10 -19.48 5.28 5.34
CA LYS A 10 -19.02 5.13 6.71
C LYS A 10 -17.57 4.68 6.64
N ILE A 11 -16.67 5.54 7.12
CA ILE A 11 -15.29 5.15 7.43
C ILE A 11 -15.39 3.94 8.37
N PHE A 12 -15.01 2.75 7.88
CA PHE A 12 -15.07 1.52 8.66
C PHE A 12 -14.04 1.63 9.79
N ARG A 13 -14.52 1.81 11.02
CA ARG A 13 -13.70 1.66 12.23
C ARG A 13 -13.42 0.17 12.43
N GLN A 14 -12.15 -0.17 12.60
CA GLN A 14 -11.66 -1.52 12.91
C GLN A 14 -12.48 -2.13 14.07
N ARG A 15 -13.08 -3.30 13.83
CA ARG A 15 -13.70 -4.14 14.85
C ARG A 15 -13.26 -5.59 14.65
N THR A 16 -12.94 -6.22 15.77
CA THR A 16 -11.99 -7.33 15.93
C THR A 16 -12.66 -8.69 16.09
N THR A 17 -13.52 -9.10 15.14
CA THR A 17 -14.07 -10.47 15.10
C THR A 17 -13.73 -11.16 13.77
N PRO A 18 -13.59 -12.51 13.72
CA PRO A 18 -13.27 -13.23 12.49
C PRO A 18 -14.28 -13.03 11.35
N GLU A 19 -15.58 -13.00 11.64
CA GLU A 19 -16.60 -12.74 10.61
C GLU A 19 -16.56 -11.30 10.09
N GLU A 20 -16.31 -10.31 10.96
CA GLU A 20 -16.12 -8.92 10.53
C GLU A 20 -14.83 -8.73 9.74
N TYR A 21 -13.78 -9.51 10.05
CA TYR A 21 -12.54 -9.52 9.28
C TYR A 21 -12.74 -10.05 7.87
N GLU A 22 -13.50 -11.14 7.68
CA GLU A 22 -13.83 -11.62 6.33
C GLU A 22 -14.66 -10.61 5.55
N ILE A 23 -15.60 -9.91 6.19
CA ILE A 23 -16.36 -8.82 5.56
C ILE A 23 -15.46 -7.63 5.24
N TYR A 24 -14.55 -7.27 6.14
CA TYR A 24 -13.58 -6.20 5.93
C TYR A 24 -12.58 -6.52 4.82
N LYS A 25 -12.09 -7.77 4.77
CA LYS A 25 -11.22 -8.28 3.72
C LYS A 25 -11.95 -8.31 2.38
N ALA A 26 -13.19 -8.81 2.33
CA ALA A 26 -14.02 -8.77 1.14
C ALA A 26 -14.34 -7.34 0.70
N ALA A 27 -14.57 -6.41 1.64
CA ALA A 27 -14.80 -5.00 1.34
C ALA A 27 -13.52 -4.32 0.82
N LEU A 28 -12.35 -4.62 1.39
CA LEU A 28 -11.06 -4.17 0.89
C LEU A 28 -10.78 -4.74 -0.49
N GLU A 29 -10.98 -6.05 -0.69
CA GLU A 29 -10.82 -6.71 -1.98
C GLU A 29 -11.78 -6.11 -3.00
N TRP A 30 -13.05 -5.90 -2.65
CA TRP A 30 -14.05 -5.27 -3.53
C TRP A 30 -13.67 -3.83 -3.89
N ASP A 31 -13.35 -3.00 -2.89
CA ASP A 31 -12.89 -1.62 -3.09
C ASP A 31 -11.59 -1.59 -3.90
N LEU A 32 -10.70 -2.59 -3.77
CA LEU A 32 -9.48 -2.70 -4.57
C LEU A 32 -9.75 -3.25 -5.97
N THR A 33 -10.80 -4.06 -6.19
CA THR A 33 -11.14 -4.63 -7.52
C THR A 33 -11.78 -3.63 -8.45
N ASP A 34 -12.41 -2.57 -7.95
CA ASP A 34 -12.93 -1.50 -8.81
C ASP A 34 -11.76 -0.68 -9.38
N PRO A 35 -11.53 -0.69 -10.71
CA PRO A 35 -10.42 0.02 -11.32
C PRO A 35 -10.52 1.52 -11.04
N ILE A 36 -9.40 2.12 -10.63
CA ILE A 36 -9.30 3.56 -10.46
C ILE A 36 -9.13 4.17 -11.86
N VAL A 37 -10.16 4.88 -12.32
CA VAL A 37 -10.09 5.64 -13.56
C VAL A 37 -9.27 6.91 -13.31
N ILE A 38 -8.18 7.04 -14.06
CA ILE A 38 -7.31 8.23 -14.13
C ILE A 38 -7.25 8.62 -15.60
N GLU A 39 -7.80 9.78 -15.94
CA GLU A 39 -7.84 10.34 -17.29
C GLU A 39 -6.75 11.40 -17.48
N SER A 40 -6.42 12.12 -16.40
CA SER A 40 -5.42 13.18 -16.39
C SER A 40 -4.63 13.24 -15.08
N ALA A 41 -3.54 14.02 -15.06
CA ALA A 41 -2.77 14.25 -13.84
C ALA A 41 -3.56 14.99 -12.74
N ASP A 42 -4.64 15.70 -13.10
CA ASP A 42 -5.52 16.38 -12.16
C ASP A 42 -6.36 15.40 -11.33
N ASP A 43 -6.49 14.15 -11.77
CA ASP A 43 -7.25 13.11 -11.06
C ASP A 43 -6.48 12.49 -9.90
N PHE A 44 -5.18 12.78 -9.76
CA PHE A 44 -4.36 12.27 -8.67
C PHE A 44 -4.73 12.92 -7.34
N LYS A 45 -5.27 12.12 -6.41
CA LYS A 45 -5.64 12.60 -5.07
C LYS A 45 -4.43 12.77 -4.16
N SER A 46 -3.33 12.08 -4.45
CA SER A 46 -2.10 12.11 -3.67
C SER A 46 -1.20 13.30 -3.97
N THR A 47 -1.44 14.09 -5.03
CA THR A 47 -0.56 15.18 -5.47
C THR A 47 -0.12 16.10 -4.33
N ARG A 48 -1.04 16.43 -3.40
CA ARG A 48 -0.74 17.25 -2.22
C ARG A 48 0.32 16.69 -1.27
N ARG A 49 0.59 15.37 -1.29
CA ARG A 49 1.56 14.70 -0.41
C ARG A 49 2.99 14.77 -0.92
N TRP A 50 3.20 15.00 -2.22
CA TRP A 50 4.51 14.88 -2.84
C TRP A 50 4.90 16.03 -3.77
N LYS A 51 3.95 16.85 -4.26
CA LYS A 51 4.21 17.90 -5.26
C LYS A 51 5.32 18.90 -4.91
N ASP A 52 5.49 19.20 -3.61
CA ASP A 52 6.47 20.19 -3.14
C ASP A 52 7.85 19.56 -2.85
N LYS A 53 7.95 18.23 -2.98
CA LYS A 53 9.09 17.40 -2.54
C LYS A 53 9.66 16.53 -3.66
N LEU A 54 8.85 16.27 -4.68
CA LEU A 54 9.14 15.33 -5.75
C LEU A 54 8.46 15.80 -7.04
N THR A 55 9.23 15.81 -8.13
CA THR A 55 8.69 15.86 -9.49
C THR A 55 8.84 14.47 -10.11
N PRO A 56 7.77 13.68 -10.25
CA PRO A 56 7.87 12.33 -10.78
C PRO A 56 8.20 12.35 -12.28
N PHE A 57 9.00 11.38 -12.71
CA PHE A 57 9.25 11.20 -14.14
C PHE A 57 8.01 10.66 -14.85
N HIS A 58 7.92 10.91 -16.17
CA HIS A 58 6.78 10.50 -16.98
C HIS A 58 6.48 8.99 -16.85
N HIS A 59 7.50 8.12 -16.86
CA HIS A 59 7.31 6.67 -16.71
C HIS A 59 6.75 6.29 -15.33
N GLN A 60 7.10 7.01 -14.27
CA GLN A 60 6.58 6.76 -12.91
C GLN A 60 5.09 7.11 -12.81
N VAL A 61 4.68 8.18 -13.49
CA VAL A 61 3.27 8.57 -13.63
C VAL A 61 2.50 7.52 -14.45
N THR A 62 3.07 7.06 -15.55
CA THR A 62 2.48 5.99 -16.37
C THR A 62 2.34 4.68 -15.60
N ASN A 63 3.32 4.33 -14.76
CA ASN A 63 3.24 3.16 -13.88
C ASN A 63 2.10 3.30 -12.86
N LEU A 64 1.93 4.47 -12.25
CA LEU A 64 0.82 4.74 -11.35
C LEU A 64 -0.55 4.60 -12.04
N ILE A 65 -0.71 5.20 -13.22
CA ILE A 65 -1.95 5.10 -14.02
C ILE A 65 -2.23 3.64 -14.40
N THR A 66 -1.21 2.93 -14.87
CA THR A 66 -1.33 1.52 -15.26
C THR A 66 -1.72 0.65 -14.07
N PHE A 67 -1.11 0.88 -12.91
CA PHE A 67 -1.46 0.20 -11.66
C PHE A 67 -2.92 0.45 -11.28
N CYS A 68 -3.34 1.72 -11.27
CA CYS A 68 -4.69 2.14 -10.93
C CYS A 68 -5.76 1.48 -11.82
N ARG A 69 -5.45 1.28 -13.11
CA ARG A 69 -6.35 0.64 -14.09
C ARG A 69 -6.36 -0.89 -14.01
N ARG A 70 -5.34 -1.53 -13.43
CA ARG A 70 -5.12 -2.99 -13.46
C ARG A 70 -5.11 -3.65 -12.09
N LEU A 71 -5.69 -3.01 -11.07
CA LEU A 71 -5.70 -3.53 -9.69
C LEU A 71 -6.12 -5.02 -9.66
N PRO A 72 -5.49 -5.88 -8.80
CA PRO A 72 -4.65 -5.53 -7.65
C PRO A 72 -3.16 -5.96 -7.74
N VAL A 73 -2.72 -6.61 -8.82
CA VAL A 73 -1.35 -7.16 -8.94
C VAL A 73 -0.59 -6.46 -10.07
N THR A 74 0.51 -5.78 -9.74
CA THR A 74 1.45 -5.28 -10.75
C THR A 74 2.88 -5.54 -10.29
N LEU A 75 3.65 -6.22 -11.14
CA LEU A 75 5.10 -6.31 -10.99
C LEU A 75 5.70 -4.97 -11.44
N LEU A 76 6.29 -4.21 -10.52
CA LEU A 76 7.08 -3.03 -10.88
C LEU A 76 8.44 -3.47 -11.43
N ALA A 77 8.51 -3.65 -12.74
CA ALA A 77 9.71 -4.11 -13.45
C ALA A 77 10.47 -2.97 -14.16
N ASP A 78 10.62 -1.81 -13.52
CA ASP A 78 11.51 -0.76 -14.06
C ASP A 78 12.98 -1.24 -14.05
N ASP A 79 13.89 -0.66 -14.83
CA ASP A 79 15.33 -0.97 -14.77
C ASP A 79 15.97 -0.61 -13.41
N VAL A 80 17.10 -1.25 -13.08
CA VAL A 80 17.90 -0.97 -11.87
C VAL A 80 18.33 0.50 -11.87
N GLY A 81 17.96 1.26 -10.83
CA GLY A 81 18.31 2.69 -10.68
C GLY A 81 17.24 3.69 -11.15
N LEU A 82 16.12 3.25 -11.75
CA LEU A 82 15.07 4.16 -12.28
C LEU A 82 14.04 4.67 -11.24
N GLY A 83 14.29 4.46 -9.95
CA GLY A 83 13.41 4.99 -8.89
C GLY A 83 12.17 4.14 -8.59
N LYS A 84 12.29 2.81 -8.57
CA LYS A 84 11.21 1.87 -8.21
C LYS A 84 10.56 2.18 -6.85
N THR A 85 11.37 2.62 -5.90
CA THR A 85 10.93 3.03 -4.56
C THR A 85 10.05 4.29 -4.62
N VAL A 86 10.36 5.23 -5.51
CA VAL A 86 9.52 6.40 -5.80
C VAL A 86 8.23 6.00 -6.51
N SER A 87 8.30 5.10 -7.51
CA SER A 87 7.10 4.56 -8.18
C SER A 87 6.14 3.88 -7.19
N ALA A 88 6.68 3.06 -6.29
CA ALA A 88 5.91 2.42 -5.24
C ALA A 88 5.34 3.43 -4.24
N GLY A 89 6.12 4.45 -3.85
CA GLY A 89 5.65 5.53 -2.99
C GLY A 89 4.49 6.33 -3.60
N LEU A 90 4.52 6.60 -4.91
CA LEU A 90 3.41 7.23 -5.64
C LEU A 90 2.14 6.38 -5.55
N ILE A 91 2.24 5.07 -5.82
CA ILE A 91 1.12 4.13 -5.72
C ILE A 91 0.55 4.08 -4.30
N ILE A 92 1.40 3.88 -3.30
CA ILE A 92 1.00 3.83 -1.89
C ILE A 92 0.31 5.15 -1.50
N SER A 93 0.87 6.29 -1.89
CA SER A 93 0.31 7.61 -1.56
C SER A 93 -1.07 7.83 -2.20
N GLU A 94 -1.30 7.33 -3.41
CA GLU A 94 -2.59 7.43 -4.11
C GLU A 94 -3.64 6.52 -3.48
N LEU A 95 -3.28 5.29 -3.12
CA LEU A 95 -4.18 4.38 -2.43
C LEU A 95 -4.58 4.92 -1.04
N ILE A 96 -3.63 5.50 -0.29
CA ILE A 96 -3.91 6.19 0.98
C ILE A 96 -4.85 7.38 0.75
N ALA A 97 -4.58 8.21 -0.26
CA ALA A 97 -5.41 9.38 -0.56
C ALA A 97 -6.84 9.00 -1.00
N ARG A 98 -7.03 7.77 -1.46
CA ARG A 98 -8.33 7.18 -1.81
C ARG A 98 -8.94 6.33 -0.69
N SER A 99 -8.32 6.29 0.49
CA SER A 99 -8.76 5.48 1.63
C SER A 99 -8.83 3.97 1.34
N ARG A 100 -8.09 3.49 0.34
CA ARG A 100 -7.99 2.07 -0.02
C ARG A 100 -6.86 1.34 0.70
N LEU A 101 -5.97 2.10 1.36
CA LEU A 101 -4.79 1.59 2.03
C LEU A 101 -4.42 2.48 3.24
N SER A 102 -4.02 1.90 4.37
CA SER A 102 -3.64 2.62 5.59
C SER A 102 -2.39 2.03 6.25
N LYS A 103 -2.35 0.71 6.47
CA LYS A 103 -1.23 0.03 7.14
C LYS A 103 -0.47 -0.88 6.17
N ILE A 104 0.76 -0.51 5.81
CA ILE A 104 1.56 -1.19 4.79
C ILE A 104 2.64 -2.07 5.44
N LEU A 105 2.86 -3.26 4.88
CA LEU A 105 4.07 -4.05 5.12
C LEU A 105 4.95 -4.07 3.87
N ILE A 106 6.21 -3.66 4.01
CA ILE A 106 7.22 -3.68 2.94
C ILE A 106 8.29 -4.70 3.29
N VAL A 107 8.53 -5.66 2.41
CA VAL A 107 9.60 -6.65 2.56
C VAL A 107 10.72 -6.32 1.58
N CYS A 108 11.91 -6.01 2.09
CA CYS A 108 13.06 -5.64 1.26
C CYS A 108 14.39 -6.19 1.80
N PRO A 109 15.46 -6.22 0.99
CA PRO A 109 16.82 -6.40 1.49
C PRO A 109 17.15 -5.40 2.61
N LYS A 110 17.91 -5.83 3.62
CA LYS A 110 18.26 -5.00 4.80
C LYS A 110 18.85 -3.64 4.43
N LEU A 111 19.67 -3.61 3.38
CA LEU A 111 20.34 -2.40 2.87
C LEU A 111 19.35 -1.35 2.33
N LEU A 112 18.19 -1.77 1.84
CA LEU A 112 17.18 -0.85 1.28
C LEU A 112 16.21 -0.31 2.33
N GLY A 113 16.17 -0.88 3.54
CA GLY A 113 15.25 -0.45 4.59
C GLY A 113 15.33 1.04 4.92
N PRO A 114 16.53 1.60 5.18
CA PRO A 114 16.69 3.03 5.44
C PRO A 114 16.26 3.91 4.27
N GLN A 115 16.54 3.48 3.03
CA GLN A 115 16.13 4.21 1.83
C GLN A 115 14.61 4.25 1.71
N TRP A 116 13.93 3.11 1.89
CA TRP A 116 12.47 3.04 1.89
C TRP A 116 11.86 3.96 2.95
N LYS A 117 12.41 3.95 4.16
CA LYS A 117 11.95 4.81 5.25
C LYS A 117 12.09 6.29 4.88
N ALA A 118 13.25 6.69 4.37
CA ALA A 118 13.51 8.08 3.97
C ALA A 118 12.57 8.50 2.84
N GLU A 119 12.41 7.68 1.79
CA GLU A 119 11.54 8.04 0.68
C GLU A 119 10.07 8.19 1.10
N LEU A 120 9.54 7.25 1.91
CA LEU A 120 8.16 7.33 2.40
C LEU A 120 7.92 8.52 3.32
N THR A 121 8.84 8.76 4.25
CA THR A 121 8.69 9.83 5.26
C THR A 121 8.90 11.19 4.60
N ASP A 122 10.01 11.36 3.87
CA ASP A 122 10.46 12.65 3.41
C ASP A 122 9.67 13.11 2.18
N LYS A 123 9.39 12.19 1.24
CA LYS A 123 8.76 12.54 -0.05
C LYS A 123 7.25 12.41 -0.07
N PHE A 124 6.67 11.52 0.74
CA PHE A 124 5.24 11.17 0.67
C PHE A 124 4.44 11.44 1.95
N ASP A 125 5.09 11.92 3.02
CA ASP A 125 4.48 12.12 4.34
C ASP A 125 3.79 10.85 4.87
N ILE A 126 4.46 9.71 4.69
CA ILE A 126 4.01 8.41 5.18
C ILE A 126 4.94 7.98 6.31
N PRO A 127 4.47 7.94 7.57
CA PRO A 127 5.26 7.44 8.69
C PRO A 127 5.74 6.01 8.41
N ALA A 128 7.04 5.77 8.55
CA ALA A 128 7.63 4.47 8.27
C ALA A 128 8.64 4.05 9.35
N GLN A 129 8.61 2.76 9.71
CA GLN A 129 9.55 2.16 10.66
C GLN A 129 10.20 0.91 10.09
N VAL A 130 11.51 0.76 10.32
CA VAL A 130 12.25 -0.46 9.95
C VAL A 130 12.32 -1.38 11.15
N VAL A 131 11.83 -2.61 10.98
CA VAL A 131 11.67 -3.57 12.08
C VAL A 131 12.26 -4.92 11.68
N THR A 132 12.98 -5.56 12.60
CA THR A 132 13.62 -6.86 12.38
C THR A 132 13.43 -7.79 13.58
N GLY A 133 13.51 -9.11 13.35
CA GLY A 133 13.36 -10.08 14.43
C GLY A 133 11.96 -10.08 15.04
N LYS A 134 11.89 -10.34 16.35
CA LYS A 134 10.62 -10.47 17.09
C LYS A 134 9.83 -9.18 17.17
N ASP A 135 10.47 -8.02 17.00
CA ASP A 135 9.84 -6.71 17.04
C ASP A 135 8.76 -6.57 15.94
N LEU A 136 8.83 -7.37 14.87
CA LEU A 136 7.81 -7.40 13.83
C LEU A 136 6.44 -7.85 14.39
N ILE A 137 6.42 -8.70 15.42
CA ILE A 137 5.20 -9.22 16.05
C ILE A 137 4.45 -8.11 16.80
N THR A 138 5.13 -7.05 17.22
CA THR A 138 4.53 -5.93 17.95
C THR A 138 4.46 -4.65 17.14
N ALA A 139 5.07 -4.61 15.95
CA ALA A 139 5.01 -3.46 15.06
C ALA A 139 3.59 -3.27 14.51
N ASP A 140 2.98 -2.14 14.85
CA ASP A 140 1.66 -1.71 14.37
C ASP A 140 1.67 -0.18 14.19
N PRO A 141 1.48 0.36 12.98
CA PRO A 141 1.21 1.78 12.79
C PRO A 141 -0.14 2.15 13.43
N GLU A 142 -0.20 3.20 14.26
CA GLU A 142 -1.46 3.59 14.94
C GLU A 142 -2.58 3.95 13.94
N ASP A 143 -2.26 4.74 12.90
CA ASP A 143 -3.19 5.16 11.85
C ASP A 143 -2.70 4.73 10.46
N VAL A 144 -2.09 5.66 9.71
CA VAL A 144 -1.52 5.43 8.39
C VAL A 144 -0.02 5.32 8.52
N GLY A 145 0.57 4.22 8.04
CA GLY A 145 2.01 4.06 8.05
C GLY A 145 2.51 2.73 7.50
N ALA A 146 3.82 2.65 7.33
CA ALA A 146 4.50 1.48 6.79
C ALA A 146 5.44 0.83 7.82
N VAL A 147 5.40 -0.49 7.88
CA VAL A 147 6.42 -1.32 8.52
C VAL A 147 7.29 -1.92 7.44
N ILE A 148 8.59 -1.70 7.53
CA ILE A 148 9.59 -2.19 6.58
C ILE A 148 10.39 -3.28 7.27
N THR A 149 10.48 -4.45 6.66
CA THR A 149 11.19 -5.60 7.24
C THR A 149 11.98 -6.37 6.20
N THR A 150 12.77 -7.34 6.65
CA THR A 150 13.57 -8.20 5.78
C THR A 150 12.84 -9.49 5.46
N TYR A 151 13.17 -10.10 4.32
CA TYR A 151 12.64 -11.42 3.95
C TYR A 151 12.82 -12.46 5.05
N ASN A 152 14.02 -12.50 5.67
CA ASN A 152 14.29 -13.42 6.77
C ASN A 152 13.38 -13.18 7.99
N THR A 153 13.13 -11.91 8.34
CA THR A 153 12.23 -11.60 9.45
C THR A 153 10.79 -11.96 9.10
N ALA A 154 10.31 -11.57 7.93
CA ALA A 154 8.96 -11.91 7.46
C ALA A 154 8.75 -13.43 7.51
N ARG A 155 9.66 -14.22 6.92
CA ARG A 155 9.58 -15.68 6.92
C ARG A 155 9.46 -16.31 8.32
N LEU A 156 10.08 -15.71 9.34
CA LEU A 156 10.09 -16.27 10.70
C LEU A 156 8.91 -15.84 11.58
N TYR A 157 8.26 -14.73 11.23
CA TYR A 157 7.33 -14.05 12.14
C TYR A 157 6.00 -13.64 11.52
N LEU A 158 5.83 -13.68 10.19
CA LEU A 158 4.61 -13.25 9.52
C LEU A 158 3.39 -14.05 9.99
N ASP A 159 3.53 -15.37 10.17
CA ASP A 159 2.46 -16.26 10.66
C ASP A 159 2.04 -15.96 12.12
N LYS A 160 2.81 -15.13 12.83
CA LYS A 160 2.53 -14.71 14.22
C LYS A 160 1.89 -13.34 14.29
N ILE A 161 1.72 -12.67 13.15
CA ILE A 161 1.07 -11.38 13.04
C ILE A 161 -0.42 -11.62 12.73
N PRO A 162 -1.35 -10.93 13.39
CA PRO A 162 -2.75 -10.93 13.01
C PRO A 162 -2.91 -10.62 11.52
N GLU A 163 -3.71 -11.42 10.81
CA GLU A 163 -3.80 -11.31 9.35
C GLU A 163 -4.33 -9.96 8.85
N ASP A 164 -5.03 -9.23 9.72
CA ASP A 164 -5.68 -7.94 9.51
C ASP A 164 -4.78 -6.74 9.78
N ARG A 165 -3.61 -6.96 10.38
CA ARG A 165 -2.72 -5.87 10.82
C ARG A 165 -2.22 -5.02 9.67
N PHE A 166 -1.82 -5.69 8.59
CA PHE A 166 -1.32 -5.03 7.40
C PHE A 166 -2.28 -5.27 6.25
N GLN A 167 -2.68 -4.18 5.61
CA GLN A 167 -3.32 -4.22 4.31
C GLN A 167 -2.23 -4.50 3.28
N MET A 168 -1.88 -5.78 3.19
CA MET A 168 -1.05 -6.30 2.11
C MET A 168 -1.91 -6.33 0.84
N LEU A 169 -1.33 -5.97 -0.30
CA LEU A 169 -1.82 -6.45 -1.59
C LEU A 169 -1.64 -7.99 -1.59
N LYS A 170 -2.59 -8.72 -1.02
CA LYS A 170 -2.60 -10.19 -0.99
C LYS A 170 -3.28 -10.68 -2.27
N HIS A 171 -2.53 -11.32 -3.16
CA HIS A 171 -3.06 -12.51 -3.84
C HIS A 171 -1.98 -13.59 -3.87
N SER A 172 -2.38 -14.75 -3.34
CA SER A 172 -1.81 -16.10 -3.38
C SER A 172 -0.34 -16.24 -3.78
N PHE A 173 0.54 -16.44 -2.79
CA PHE A 173 1.75 -17.27 -2.98
C PHE A 173 1.35 -18.76 -2.93
N ASP A 174 0.45 -19.17 -3.80
CA ASP A 174 0.32 -20.58 -4.19
C ASP A 174 0.87 -20.69 -5.62
N GLY A 175 2.18 -20.89 -5.69
CA GLY A 175 2.90 -21.15 -6.94
C GLY A 175 3.80 -20.01 -7.39
N VAL A 176 5.03 -20.39 -7.75
CA VAL A 176 6.07 -19.57 -8.41
C VAL A 176 6.96 -18.77 -7.46
N ILE A 177 7.80 -19.50 -6.71
CA ILE A 177 9.23 -19.22 -6.67
C ILE A 177 9.94 -20.45 -7.26
N ARG A 178 10.19 -20.40 -8.56
CA ARG A 178 11.44 -20.85 -9.16
C ARG A 178 12.11 -19.63 -9.76
#